data_AF-A0A094G6W9-F1
#
_entry.id   AF-A0A094G6W9-F1
#
_cell.length_a   1.000
_cell.length_b   1.000
_cell.length_c   1.000
_cell.angle_alpha   90.00
_cell.angle_beta   90.00
_cell.angle_gamma   90.00
#
_symmetry.space_group_name_H-M   'P 1'
#
loop_
_entity.id
_entity.type
_entity.pdbx_description
1 polymer ?
#
loop_
_entity_poly.entity_id
_entity_poly.type
_entity_poly.pdbx_seq_one_letter_code
_entity_poly.pdbx_strand_id
1 'polypeptide(L)'
;MELLALLLTCRQIYSEAVGILYSHNTFKIQDLSIINIFTSSILPQRLRSIRVLHIAWSFREHKIDATGEIITLPFDERWRAVWEAITAMSGLEELCVRLIRGATHDVVGESTWEERVFEPMLQRRAIAKFEVEMNWAMDPAPSGPFRLTTV
;
A
#
# COMPACT_ATOMS: atom_id res chain seq x y z
N MET A 1 2.40 -42.90 18.47
CA MET A 1 1.79 -42.77 17.12
C MET A 1 0.81 -41.61 17.01
N GLU A 2 0.31 -41.02 18.10
CA GLU A 2 -0.71 -39.95 18.05
C GLU A 2 -0.19 -38.60 17.54
N LEU A 3 1.06 -38.24 17.83
CA LEU A 3 1.67 -36.98 17.37
C LEU A 3 1.77 -36.90 15.84
N LEU A 4 2.02 -38.03 15.16
CA LEU A 4 2.11 -38.07 13.70
C LEU A 4 0.75 -37.81 13.06
N ALA A 5 -0.32 -38.41 13.60
CA ALA A 5 -1.67 -38.16 13.11
C ALA A 5 -2.04 -36.68 13.24
N LEU A 6 -1.73 -36.05 14.39
CA LEU A 6 -1.95 -34.62 14.59
C LEU A 6 -1.19 -33.76 13.56
N LEU A 7 0.09 -34.04 13.31
CA LEU A 7 0.89 -33.30 12.33
C LEU A 7 0.33 -33.43 10.90
N LEU A 8 -0.13 -34.62 10.51
CA LEU A 8 -0.75 -34.86 9.20
C LEU A 8 -2.07 -34.10 9.06
N THR A 9 -2.93 -34.15 10.08
CA THR A 9 -4.19 -33.40 10.10
C THR A 9 -3.95 -31.90 10.06
N CYS A 10 -3.01 -31.36 10.84
CA CYS A 10 -2.64 -29.94 10.81
C CYS A 10 -2.15 -29.52 9.41
N ARG A 11 -1.32 -30.35 8.76
CA ARG A 11 -0.84 -30.09 7.41
C ARG A 11 -1.98 -30.10 6.38
N GLN A 12 -2.90 -31.03 6.50
CA GLN A 12 -4.06 -31.13 5.61
C GLN A 12 -4.96 -29.89 5.76
N ILE A 13 -5.38 -29.57 6.98
CA ILE A 13 -6.20 -28.39 7.29
C ILE A 13 -5.51 -27.13 6.74
N TYR A 14 -4.20 -26.99 6.96
CA TYR A 14 -3.45 -25.87 6.43
C TYR A 14 -3.50 -25.80 4.89
N SER A 15 -3.29 -26.92 4.20
CA SER A 15 -3.31 -26.95 2.74
C SER A 15 -4.69 -26.62 2.14
N GLU A 16 -5.77 -27.00 2.83
CA GLU A 16 -7.14 -26.71 2.41
C GLU A 16 -7.52 -25.25 2.70
N ALA A 17 -7.11 -24.70 3.84
CA ALA A 17 -7.52 -23.37 4.29
C ALA A 17 -6.63 -22.23 3.76
N VAL A 18 -5.35 -22.48 3.46
CA VAL A 18 -4.39 -21.41 3.12
C VAL A 18 -4.79 -20.64 1.87
N GLY A 19 -5.45 -21.28 0.90
CA GLY A 19 -5.98 -20.60 -0.28
C GLY A 19 -7.05 -19.57 0.08
N ILE A 20 -7.97 -19.92 0.99
CA ILE A 20 -9.04 -19.04 1.47
C ILE A 20 -8.43 -17.86 2.23
N LEU A 21 -7.43 -18.10 3.08
CA LEU A 21 -6.76 -17.06 3.86
C LEU A 21 -6.27 -15.90 2.98
N TYR A 22 -5.62 -16.18 1.85
CA TYR A 22 -5.08 -15.12 1.00
C TYR A 22 -6.08 -14.57 -0.02
N SER A 23 -7.05 -15.38 -0.47
CA SER A 23 -7.98 -14.96 -1.53
C SER A 23 -9.25 -14.27 -1.04
N HIS A 24 -9.70 -14.54 0.20
CA HIS A 24 -10.99 -14.04 0.71
C HIS A 24 -10.85 -12.95 1.78
N ASN A 25 -9.63 -12.59 2.17
CA ASN A 25 -9.40 -11.56 3.18
C ASN A 25 -8.94 -10.25 2.56
N THR A 26 -9.29 -9.15 3.24
CA THR A 26 -8.71 -7.83 2.99
C THR A 26 -7.43 -7.66 3.79
N PHE A 27 -6.31 -7.50 3.10
CA PHE A 27 -5.03 -7.19 3.73
C PHE A 27 -4.92 -5.68 3.93
N LYS A 28 -4.67 -5.25 5.17
CA LYS A 28 -4.52 -3.83 5.50
C LYS A 28 -3.09 -3.56 5.96
N ILE A 29 -2.39 -2.68 5.27
CA ILE A 29 -1.02 -2.28 5.58
C ILE A 29 -1.05 -0.80 5.96
N GLN A 30 -0.78 -0.51 7.23
CA GLN A 30 -0.80 0.85 7.77
C GLN A 30 0.59 1.49 7.89
N ASP A 31 1.63 0.66 7.75
CA ASP A 31 3.02 1.10 7.79
C ASP A 31 3.75 0.51 6.58
N LEU A 32 4.33 1.38 5.76
CA LEU A 32 5.11 1.00 4.59
C LEU A 32 6.35 0.18 4.96
N SER A 33 6.85 0.25 6.20
CA SER A 33 7.97 -0.57 6.66
C SER A 33 7.69 -2.07 6.59
N ILE A 34 6.42 -2.46 6.68
CA ILE A 34 6.00 -3.87 6.76
C ILE A 34 5.90 -4.50 5.37
N ILE A 35 5.76 -3.72 4.30
CA ILE A 35 5.45 -4.26 2.96
C ILE A 35 6.49 -5.28 2.49
N ASN A 36 7.78 -5.00 2.70
CA ASN A 36 8.86 -5.89 2.28
C ASN A 36 8.91 -7.16 3.12
N ILE A 37 8.61 -7.06 4.41
CA ILE A 37 8.55 -8.21 5.32
C ILE A 37 7.34 -9.09 4.95
N PHE A 38 6.20 -8.45 4.67
CA PHE A 38 5.00 -9.13 4.24
C PHE A 38 5.21 -9.90 2.93
N THR A 39 5.76 -9.25 1.90
CA THR A 39 6.00 -9.92 0.61
C THR A 39 7.08 -10.99 0.68
N SER A 40 8.14 -10.80 1.46
CA SER A 40 9.20 -11.82 1.59
C SER A 40 8.80 -13.03 2.46
N SER A 41 7.81 -12.88 3.35
CA SER A 41 7.34 -13.97 4.23
C SER A 41 6.27 -14.86 3.58
N ILE A 42 5.76 -14.50 2.40
CA ILE A 42 4.68 -15.21 1.72
C ILE A 42 5.18 -15.82 0.42
N LEU A 43 4.83 -17.08 0.17
CA LEU A 43 5.16 -17.74 -1.09
C LEU A 43 4.57 -16.98 -2.29
N PRO A 44 5.29 -16.85 -3.42
CA PRO A 44 4.83 -16.09 -4.58
C PRO A 44 3.44 -16.50 -5.09
N GLN A 45 3.12 -17.80 -5.07
CA GLN A 45 1.80 -18.31 -5.47
C GLN A 45 0.66 -17.75 -4.59
N ARG A 46 0.92 -17.52 -3.30
CA ARG A 46 -0.06 -17.00 -2.34
C ARG A 46 -0.20 -15.49 -2.46
N LEU A 47 0.90 -14.76 -2.65
CA LEU A 47 0.84 -13.33 -2.99
C LEU A 47 -0.02 -13.08 -4.23
N ARG A 48 0.14 -13.91 -5.27
CA ARG A 48 -0.69 -13.83 -6.48
C ARG A 48 -2.17 -14.08 -6.24
N SER A 49 -2.54 -14.77 -5.16
CA SER A 49 -3.94 -15.06 -4.81
C SER A 49 -4.63 -13.94 -4.03
N ILE A 50 -3.88 -12.93 -3.56
CA ILE A 50 -4.44 -11.78 -2.85
C ILE A 50 -5.36 -10.99 -3.77
N ARG A 51 -6.60 -10.75 -3.32
CA ARG A 51 -7.65 -10.06 -4.09
C ARG A 51 -7.90 -8.63 -3.64
N VAL A 52 -7.80 -8.37 -2.33
CA VAL A 52 -8.15 -7.06 -1.75
C VAL A 52 -7.01 -6.55 -0.88
N LEU A 53 -6.46 -5.38 -1.22
CA LEU A 53 -5.36 -4.73 -0.50
C LEU A 53 -5.71 -3.28 -0.17
N HIS A 54 -5.54 -2.91 1.09
CA HIS A 54 -5.67 -1.54 1.56
C HIS A 54 -4.33 -1.09 2.10
N ILE A 55 -3.82 0.02 1.59
CA ILE A 55 -2.56 0.63 2.03
C ILE A 55 -2.86 2.01 2.57
N ALA A 56 -2.34 2.32 3.75
CA ALA A 56 -2.30 3.67 4.26
C ALA A 56 -0.85 4.16 4.31
N TRP A 57 -0.65 5.38 3.82
CA TRP A 57 0.63 6.06 3.91
C TRP A 57 0.43 7.44 4.49
N SER A 58 0.96 7.64 5.70
CA SER A 58 1.10 8.97 6.28
C SER A 58 2.50 9.49 6.03
N PHE A 59 2.60 10.64 5.38
CA PHE A 59 3.87 11.26 5.04
C PHE A 59 3.88 12.73 5.46
N ARG A 60 5.10 13.24 5.63
CA ARG A 60 5.37 14.65 5.87
C ARG A 60 6.42 15.09 4.88
N GLU A 61 6.14 16.21 4.24
CA GLU A 61 7.05 16.82 3.28
C GLU A 61 8.07 17.73 3.96
N HIS A 62 7.65 18.36 5.05
CA HIS A 62 8.47 19.30 5.80
C HIS A 62 8.41 19.01 7.29
N LYS A 63 9.44 19.45 8.02
CA LYS A 63 9.42 19.59 9.47
C LYS A 63 9.99 20.94 9.88
N ILE A 64 9.56 21.43 11.03
CA ILE A 64 10.21 22.57 11.69
C ILE A 64 11.27 22.00 12.63
N ASP A 65 12.49 22.53 12.56
CA ASP A 65 13.56 22.14 13.47
C ASP A 65 13.51 22.90 14.81
N ALA A 66 14.50 22.69 15.67
CA ALA A 66 14.55 23.35 16.97
C ALA A 66 14.75 24.88 16.88
N THR A 67 15.17 25.39 15.73
CA THR A 67 15.44 26.81 15.48
C THR A 67 14.24 27.55 14.86
N GLY A 68 13.22 26.80 14.43
CA GLY A 68 12.07 27.35 13.71
C GLY A 68 12.21 27.31 12.19
N GLU A 69 13.29 26.73 11.67
CA GLU A 69 13.52 26.62 10.23
C GLU A 69 12.75 25.45 9.62
N ILE A 70 12.21 25.67 8.42
CA ILE A 70 11.51 24.66 7.63
C ILE A 70 12.55 23.81 6.89
N ILE A 71 12.55 22.50 7.17
CA ILE A 71 13.40 21.52 6.51
C ILE A 71 12.55 20.62 5.63
N THR A 72 12.88 20.54 4.34
CA THR A 72 12.32 19.56 3.40
C THR A 72 12.83 18.16 3.73
N LEU A 73 11.90 17.23 3.87
CA LEU A 73 12.17 15.82 4.14
C LEU A 73 12.37 15.07 2.82
N PRO A 74 13.27 14.07 2.80
CA PRO A 74 13.40 13.20 1.64
C PRO A 74 12.11 12.40 1.42
N PHE A 75 11.77 12.17 0.16
CA PHE A 75 10.66 11.30 -0.20
C PHE A 75 10.90 9.88 0.28
N ASP A 76 9.82 9.21 0.70
CA ASP A 76 9.89 7.86 1.20
C ASP A 76 10.04 6.85 0.06
N GLU A 77 11.28 6.42 -0.21
CA GLU A 77 11.57 5.42 -1.25
C GLU A 77 10.87 4.07 -1.02
N ARG A 78 10.36 3.81 0.20
CA ARG A 78 9.53 2.62 0.47
C ARG A 78 8.23 2.64 -0.32
N TRP A 79 7.74 3.82 -0.74
CA TRP A 79 6.59 3.93 -1.62
C TRP A 79 6.80 3.17 -2.93
N ARG A 80 8.00 3.22 -3.51
CA ARG A 80 8.32 2.43 -4.71
C ARG A 80 8.23 0.93 -4.44
N ALA A 81 8.69 0.47 -3.28
CA ALA A 81 8.62 -0.94 -2.88
C ALA A 81 7.16 -1.43 -2.72
N VAL A 82 6.25 -0.56 -2.29
CA VAL A 82 4.81 -0.86 -2.25
C VAL A 82 4.27 -1.19 -3.63
N TRP A 83 4.65 -0.40 -4.62
CA TRP A 83 4.21 -0.62 -5.99
C TRP A 83 4.82 -1.89 -6.58
N GLU A 84 6.09 -2.20 -6.28
CA GLU A 84 6.67 -3.50 -6.66
C GLU A 84 5.93 -4.68 -6.04
N ALA A 85 5.56 -4.58 -4.76
CA ALA A 85 4.75 -5.58 -4.08
C ALA A 85 3.38 -5.77 -4.76
N ILE A 86 2.72 -4.67 -5.15
CA ILE A 86 1.46 -4.71 -5.88
C ILE A 86 1.64 -5.39 -7.25
N THR A 87 2.78 -5.18 -7.95
CA THR A 87 3.07 -5.88 -9.22
C THR A 87 3.08 -7.39 -9.05
N ALA A 88 3.60 -7.88 -7.92
CA ALA A 88 3.69 -9.32 -7.63
C ALA A 88 2.31 -9.96 -7.33
N MET A 89 1.30 -9.16 -6.99
CA MET A 89 -0.07 -9.61 -6.68
C MET A 89 -0.94 -9.63 -7.94
N SER A 90 -0.65 -10.54 -8.86
CA SER A 90 -1.35 -10.60 -10.17
C SER A 90 -2.86 -10.84 -10.10
N GLY A 91 -3.37 -11.34 -8.96
CA GLY A 91 -4.79 -11.57 -8.72
C GLY A 91 -5.52 -10.40 -8.07
N LEU A 92 -4.87 -9.26 -7.84
CA LEU A 92 -5.47 -8.12 -7.15
C LEU A 92 -6.67 -7.57 -7.94
N GLU A 93 -7.82 -7.49 -7.29
CA GLU A 93 -9.09 -7.03 -7.84
C GLU A 93 -9.51 -5.68 -7.26
N GLU A 94 -9.23 -5.46 -5.97
CA GLU A 94 -9.52 -4.23 -5.25
C GLU A 94 -8.27 -3.68 -4.56
N LEU A 95 -7.99 -2.41 -4.83
CA LEU A 95 -6.92 -1.64 -4.22
C LEU A 95 -7.48 -0.34 -3.65
N CYS A 96 -7.34 -0.14 -2.34
CA CYS A 96 -7.62 1.13 -1.68
C CYS A 96 -6.31 1.73 -1.18
N VAL A 97 -5.96 2.92 -1.65
CA VAL A 97 -4.77 3.67 -1.21
C VAL A 97 -5.22 4.90 -0.44
N ARG A 98 -4.92 4.93 0.85
CA ARG A 98 -5.17 6.09 1.71
C ARG A 98 -3.89 6.89 1.90
N LEU A 99 -3.89 8.12 1.41
CA LEU A 99 -2.79 9.05 1.53
C LEU A 99 -3.14 10.08 2.59
N ILE A 100 -2.27 10.23 3.60
CA ILE A 100 -2.46 11.17 4.70
C ILE A 100 -1.28 12.12 4.71
N ARG A 101 -1.49 13.33 4.19
CA ARG A 101 -0.55 14.44 4.35
C ARG A 101 -0.64 14.92 5.79
N GLY A 102 0.44 14.73 6.55
CA GLY A 102 0.55 15.30 7.90
C GLY A 102 0.50 16.83 7.84
N ALA A 103 0.00 17.46 8.91
CA ALA A 103 -0.06 18.91 9.01
C ALA A 103 1.36 19.51 8.92
N THR A 104 1.74 19.92 7.72
CA THR A 104 2.83 20.83 7.46
C THR A 104 2.21 22.21 7.31
N HIS A 105 2.93 23.26 7.73
CA HIS A 105 2.57 24.60 7.29
C HIS A 105 2.48 24.59 5.77
N ASP A 106 1.53 25.33 5.18
CA ASP A 106 1.43 25.52 3.74
C ASP A 106 2.69 26.28 3.28
N VAL A 107 3.78 25.54 3.08
CA VAL A 107 4.99 26.08 2.50
C VAL A 107 4.70 26.21 1.02
N VAL A 108 4.35 27.42 0.60
CA VAL A 108 4.17 27.76 -0.81
C VAL A 108 5.53 27.61 -1.48
N GLY A 109 5.71 26.53 -2.22
CA GLY A 109 6.91 26.21 -2.98
C GLY A 109 6.59 25.23 -4.10
N GLU A 110 7.41 25.24 -5.16
CA GLU A 110 7.35 24.29 -6.27
C GLU A 110 7.74 22.91 -5.78
N SER A 111 6.78 22.15 -5.25
CA SER A 111 7.04 20.78 -4.86
C SER A 111 6.38 19.80 -5.81
N THR A 112 7.22 18.98 -6.44
CA THR A 112 6.82 17.88 -7.33
C THR A 112 6.45 16.61 -6.55
N TRP A 113 6.24 16.71 -5.23
CA TRP A 113 5.92 15.56 -4.39
C TRP A 113 4.66 14.85 -4.87
N GLU A 114 3.63 15.61 -5.27
CA GLU A 114 2.35 15.10 -5.74
C GLU A 114 2.56 14.19 -6.95
N GLU A 115 3.30 14.68 -7.95
CA GLU A 115 3.66 13.91 -9.14
C GLU A 115 4.35 12.59 -8.75
N ARG A 116 5.31 12.63 -7.81
CA ARG A 116 6.02 11.42 -7.36
C ARG A 116 5.14 10.43 -6.61
N VAL A 117 4.09 10.90 -5.93
CA VAL A 117 3.13 10.02 -5.24
C VAL A 117 2.23 9.30 -6.26
N PHE A 118 1.74 10.03 -7.27
CA PHE A 118 0.83 9.49 -8.28
C PHE A 118 1.52 8.76 -9.44
N GLU A 119 2.77 9.09 -9.76
CA GLU A 119 3.56 8.49 -10.85
C GLU A 119 3.45 6.95 -10.90
N PRO A 120 3.72 6.20 -9.83
CA PRO A 120 3.63 4.75 -9.87
C PRO A 120 2.19 4.21 -9.95
N MET A 121 1.18 5.04 -9.67
CA MET A 121 -0.24 4.71 -9.76
C MET A 121 -0.73 4.78 -11.21
N LEU A 122 -0.22 5.75 -11.97
CA LEU A 122 -0.60 6.01 -13.36
C LEU A 122 -0.09 4.93 -14.34
N GLN A 123 1.05 4.30 -14.02
CA GLN A 123 1.70 3.30 -14.88
C GLN A 123 1.08 1.89 -14.79
N ARG A 124 -0.03 1.72 -14.06
CA ARG A 124 -0.54 0.39 -13.66
C ARG A 124 -1.61 -0.15 -14.59
N ARG A 125 -1.61 -1.48 -14.72
CA ARG A 125 -2.69 -2.26 -15.34
C ARG A 125 -4.00 -1.97 -14.62
N ALA A 126 -5.11 -1.98 -15.36
CA ALA A 126 -6.45 -1.81 -14.81
C ALA A 126 -6.73 -2.84 -13.69
N ILE A 127 -6.81 -2.33 -12.47
CA ILE A 127 -7.37 -3.03 -11.30
C ILE A 127 -8.88 -2.77 -11.32
N ALA A 128 -9.70 -3.79 -11.06
CA ALA A 128 -11.15 -3.68 -11.23
C ALA A 128 -11.77 -2.57 -10.36
N LYS A 129 -11.30 -2.45 -9.11
CA LYS A 129 -11.64 -1.36 -8.21
C LYS A 129 -10.37 -0.74 -7.65
N PHE A 130 -10.06 0.48 -8.09
CA PHE A 130 -8.92 1.23 -7.59
C PHE A 130 -9.40 2.57 -7.02
N GLU A 131 -9.32 2.71 -5.70
CA GLU A 131 -9.75 3.89 -4.96
C GLU A 131 -8.57 4.55 -4.27
N VAL A 132 -8.51 5.88 -4.34
CA VAL A 132 -7.50 6.69 -3.67
C VAL A 132 -8.20 7.67 -2.75
N GLU A 133 -8.01 7.48 -1.46
CA GLU A 133 -8.51 8.35 -0.40
C GLU A 133 -7.41 9.33 0.00
N MET A 134 -7.73 10.62 0.15
CA MET A 134 -6.76 11.63 0.57
C MET A 134 -7.37 12.67 1.49
N ASN A 135 -6.57 13.23 2.39
CA ASN A 135 -7.00 14.28 3.32
C ASN A 135 -6.65 15.71 2.85
N TRP A 136 -6.32 15.88 1.56
CA TRP A 136 -6.07 17.20 0.95
C TRP A 136 -6.74 17.28 -0.42
N ALA A 137 -6.93 18.49 -0.93
CA ALA A 137 -7.44 18.76 -2.26
C ALA A 137 -6.30 19.14 -3.21
N MET A 138 -6.40 18.73 -4.48
CA MET A 138 -5.54 19.21 -5.57
C MET A 138 -6.40 19.90 -6.62
N ASP A 139 -5.87 20.96 -7.22
CA ASP A 139 -6.48 21.67 -8.33
C ASP A 139 -5.45 21.90 -9.46
N PRO A 140 -5.56 21.21 -10.62
CA PRO A 140 -6.58 20.21 -10.94
C PRO A 140 -6.32 18.86 -10.26
N ALA A 141 -7.38 18.12 -9.95
CA ALA A 141 -7.27 16.76 -9.42
C ALA A 141 -6.61 15.81 -10.46
N PRO A 142 -5.69 14.92 -10.04
CA PRO A 142 -5.05 14.00 -10.96
C PRO A 142 -6.06 12.98 -11.48
N SER A 143 -6.12 12.86 -12.80
CA SER A 143 -6.88 11.81 -13.49
C SER A 143 -6.01 10.59 -13.71
N GLY A 144 -6.54 9.40 -13.44
CA GLY A 144 -5.81 8.14 -13.62
C GLY A 144 -6.73 6.92 -13.66
N PRO A 145 -6.18 5.70 -13.60
CA PRO A 145 -6.97 4.46 -13.54
C PRO A 145 -7.69 4.24 -12.19
N PHE A 146 -7.80 5.28 -11.37
CA PHE A 146 -8.32 5.24 -10.00
C PHE A 146 -9.42 6.28 -9.78
N ARG A 147 -10.32 5.99 -8.84
CA ARG A 147 -11.29 6.94 -8.32
C ARG A 147 -10.70 7.68 -7.13
N LEU A 148 -10.59 9.01 -7.25
CA LEU A 148 -10.14 9.89 -6.18
C LEU A 148 -11.30 10.21 -5.22
N THR A 149 -11.04 10.22 -3.91
CA THR A 149 -11.99 10.64 -2.88
C THR A 149 -11.24 11.47 -1.83
N THR A 150 -11.65 12.71 -1.64
CA THR A 150 -11.13 13.56 -0.55
C THR A 150 -11.98 13.35 0.70
N VAL A 151 -11.34 13.04 1.84
CA VAL A 151 -11.97 12.69 3.13
C VAL A 151 -11.51 13.62 4.25
#